data_AF-A0ABD5M0I0-F1
#
_entry.id   AF-A0ABD5M0I0-F1
#
_cell.length_a   1.000
_cell.length_b   1.000
_cell.length_c   1.000
_cell.angle_alpha   90.00
_cell.angle_beta   90.00
_cell.angle_gamma   90.00
#
_symmetry.space_group_name_H-M   'P 1'
#
loop_
_entity.id
_entity.type
_entity.pdbx_description
1 polymer ?
#
loop_
_entity_poly.entity_id
_entity_poly.type
_entity_poly.pdbx_seq_one_letter_code
_entity_poly.pdbx_strand_id
1 'polypeptide(L)' 'MDNINPLEKTIVFCENQNHALTMRDMINKHKKLKDPHYCVRVTSDEGKVGRELLEKFQDNDKDIPTIITSSQMLTTG' A
#
# COMPACT_ATOMS: atom_id res chain seq x y z
N MET A 1 -14.81 -15.64 -1.70
CA MET A 1 -14.03 -14.37 -1.58
C MET A 1 -14.11 -13.69 -2.93
N ASP A 2 -15.33 -13.42 -3.39
CA ASP A 2 -15.63 -13.11 -4.80
C ASP A 2 -16.21 -11.70 -4.97
N ASN A 3 -16.14 -10.89 -3.91
CA ASN A 3 -16.76 -9.56 -3.84
C ASN A 3 -15.75 -8.40 -3.88
N ILE A 4 -14.46 -8.66 -4.03
CA ILE A 4 -13.42 -7.61 -4.09
C ILE A 4 -12.50 -7.93 -5.27
N ASN A 5 -12.36 -6.97 -6.18
CA ASN A 5 -11.44 -7.12 -7.29
C ASN A 5 -10.01 -6.97 -6.74
N PRO A 6 -9.10 -7.93 -6.96
CA PRO A 6 -7.74 -7.88 -6.42
C PRO A 6 -6.92 -6.69 -6.91
N LEU A 7 -7.37 -5.96 -7.94
CA LEU A 7 -6.73 -4.76 -8.47
C LEU A 7 -7.37 -3.44 -8.00
N GLU A 8 -8.38 -3.48 -7.13
CA GLU A 8 -8.96 -2.27 -6.56
C GLU A 8 -8.00 -1.57 -5.60
N LYS A 9 -7.70 -0.30 -5.92
CA LYS A 9 -6.82 0.56 -5.14
C LYS A 9 -7.32 0.67 -3.70
N THR A 10 -6.51 0.23 -2.75
CA THR A 10 -6.87 0.14 -1.33
C THR A 10 -5.81 0.81 -0.45
N ILE A 11 -6.25 1.58 0.54
CA ILE A 11 -5.38 2.15 1.58
C ILE A 11 -5.75 1.53 2.93
N VAL A 12 -4.75 1.00 3.64
CA VAL A 12 -4.91 0.39 4.96
C VAL A 12 -4.22 1.29 5.99
N PHE A 13 -5.04 1.95 6.83
CA PHE A 13 -4.55 2.74 7.96
C PHE A 13 -4.31 1.83 9.16
N CYS A 14 -3.08 1.84 9.64
CA CYS A 14 -2.58 1.10 10.78
C CYS A 14 -2.32 2.05 11.95
N GLU A 15 -2.24 1.51 13.15
CA GLU A 15 -2.02 2.29 14.37
C GLU A 15 -0.64 2.98 14.43
N ASN A 16 0.41 2.33 13.92
CA ASN A 16 1.78 2.82 13.96
C ASN A 16 2.61 2.24 12.80
N GLN A 17 3.84 2.76 12.61
CA GLN A 17 4.70 2.40 11.47
C GLN A 17 5.10 0.92 11.45
N ASN A 18 5.28 0.33 12.63
CA ASN A 18 5.60 -1.09 12.76
C ASN A 18 4.39 -1.97 12.37
N HIS A 19 3.19 -1.57 12.79
CA HIS A 19 1.95 -2.24 12.39
C HIS A 19 1.75 -2.15 10.86
N ALA A 20 2.02 -0.99 10.23
CA ALA A 20 1.97 -0.85 8.78
C ALA A 20 2.97 -1.76 8.05
N LEU A 21 4.15 -1.98 8.63
CA LEU A 21 5.16 -2.91 8.12
C LEU A 21 4.68 -4.36 8.21
N THR A 22 4.18 -4.77 9.38
CA THR A 22 3.65 -6.13 9.58
C THR A 22 2.46 -6.40 8.66
N MET A 23 1.55 -5.43 8.48
CA MET A 23 0.41 -5.57 7.57
C MET A 23 0.86 -5.72 6.12
N ARG A 24 1.85 -4.93 5.66
CA ARG A 24 2.43 -5.08 4.31
C ARG A 24 2.94 -6.50 4.09
N ASP A 25 3.68 -7.04 5.05
CA ASP A 25 4.29 -8.37 4.94
C ASP A 25 3.26 -9.48 4.93
N MET A 26 2.24 -9.38 5.78
CA MET A 26 1.14 -10.35 5.81
C MET A 26 0.33 -10.32 4.51
N ILE A 27 0.01 -9.13 3.98
CA ILE A 27 -0.69 -9.00 2.70
C ILE A 27 0.17 -9.60 1.57
N ASN A 28 1.46 -9.27 1.51
CA ASN A 28 2.35 -9.80 0.48
C ASN A 28 2.62 -11.30 0.61
N LYS A 29 2.46 -11.89 1.79
CA LYS A 29 2.55 -13.33 2.02
C LYS A 29 1.31 -14.07 1.52
N HIS A 30 0.13 -13.45 1.60
CA HIS A 30 -1.16 -14.08 1.30
C HIS A 30 -1.79 -13.65 -0.02
N LYS A 31 -1.19 -12.67 -0.73
CA LYS A 31 -1.66 -12.26 -2.06
C LYS A 31 -1.62 -13.42 -3.06
N LYS A 32 -2.57 -13.42 -3.99
CA LYS A 32 -2.56 -14.31 -5.15
C LYS A 32 -1.64 -13.80 -6.28
N LEU A 33 -1.40 -12.49 -6.32
CA LEU A 33 -0.59 -11.83 -7.34
C LEU A 33 0.91 -12.02 -7.07
N LYS A 34 1.69 -12.27 -8.13
CA LYS A 34 3.13 -12.51 -7.99
C LYS A 34 3.97 -11.24 -7.79
N ASP A 35 3.44 -10.07 -8.13
CA ASP A 35 4.21 -8.83 -8.11
C ASP A 35 4.62 -8.44 -6.69
N PRO A 36 5.93 -8.30 -6.37
CA PRO A 36 6.41 -7.98 -5.03
C PRO A 36 5.93 -6.62 -4.51
N HIS A 37 5.59 -5.67 -5.39
CA HIS A 37 5.12 -4.32 -5.07
C HIS A 37 3.60 -4.22 -5.00
N TYR A 38 2.87 -5.34 -5.01
CA TYR A 38 1.42 -5.36 -4.87
C TYR A 38 0.94 -4.58 -3.64
N CYS A 39 1.56 -4.83 -2.48
CA CYS A 39 1.35 -4.05 -1.27
C CYS A 39 2.66 -3.36 -0.87
N VAL A 40 2.62 -2.04 -0.71
CA VAL A 40 3.78 -1.25 -0.27
C VAL A 40 3.45 -0.47 1.00
N ARG A 41 4.48 -0.15 1.78
CA ARG A 41 4.35 0.72 2.95
C ARG A 41 4.66 2.15 2.53
N VAL A 42 3.80 3.08 2.90
CA VAL A 42 4.03 4.52 2.72
C VAL A 42 3.82 5.20 4.08
N THR A 43 4.95 5.49 4.72
CA THR A 43 5.01 6.21 6.00
C THR A 43 6.04 7.34 5.91
N SER A 44 6.12 8.18 6.93
CA SER A 44 7.07 9.30 6.97
C SER A 44 8.53 8.85 6.84
N ASP A 45 8.86 7.63 7.30
CA ASP A 45 10.21 7.05 7.22
C ASP A 45 10.68 6.79 5.78
N GLU A 46 9.75 6.50 4.85
CA GLU A 46 10.07 6.16 3.45
C GLU A 46 10.45 7.39 2.60
N GLY A 47 10.22 8.60 3.13
CA GLY A 47 10.67 9.85 2.52
C GLY A 47 10.28 10.01 1.04
N LYS A 48 11.29 10.17 0.16
CA LYS A 48 11.09 10.36 -1.29
C LYS A 48 10.50 9.12 -1.97
N VAL A 49 10.97 7.93 -1.59
CA VAL A 49 10.51 6.67 -2.18
C VAL A 49 9.04 6.43 -1.86
N GLY A 50 8.62 6.72 -0.62
CA GLY A 50 7.22 6.65 -0.21
C GLY A 50 6.31 7.57 -1.04
N ARG A 51 6.78 8.79 -1.33
CA ARG A 51 6.05 9.74 -2.19
C ARG A 51 5.95 9.27 -3.64
N GLU A 52 7.02 8.75 -4.22
CA GLU A 52 6.98 8.20 -5.59
C GLU A 52 6.03 6.99 -5.69
N LEU A 53 5.95 6.16 -4.65
CA LEU A 53 5.00 5.05 -4.58
C LEU A 53 3.56 5.53 -4.42
N LEU A 54 3.33 6.60 -3.66
CA LEU A 54 2.02 7.23 -3.55
C LEU A 54 1.57 7.85 -4.88
N GLU A 55 2.46 8.55 -5.59
CA GLU A 55 2.17 9.09 -6.93
C GLU A 55 1.83 7.97 -7.92
N LYS A 56 2.60 6.86 -7.92
CA LYS A 56 2.27 5.68 -8.72
C LYS A 56 0.96 5.02 -8.32
N PHE A 57 0.59 5.06 -7.04
CA PHE A 57 -0.67 4.52 -6.56
C PHE A 57 -1.87 5.35 -7.06
N GLN A 58 -1.74 6.68 -7.04
CA GLN A 58 -2.77 7.63 -7.48
C GLN A 58 -2.97 7.63 -9.01
N ASP A 59 -2.00 7.13 -9.76
CA ASP A 59 -2.10 6.94 -11.21
C ASP A 59 -3.06 5.80 -11.55
N ASN A 60 -4.21 6.13 -12.15
CA ASN A 60 -5.25 5.19 -12.53
C ASN A 60 -4.83 4.26 -13.69
N ASP A 61 -3.80 4.62 -14.46
CA ASP A 61 -3.26 3.78 -15.54
C ASP A 61 -2.30 2.71 -15.01
N LYS A 62 -1.99 2.72 -13.70
CA LYS A 62 -1.11 1.76 -13.05
C LYS A 62 -1.87 0.89 -12.06
N ASP A 63 -1.85 -0.42 -12.25
CA ASP A 63 -2.41 -1.36 -11.27
C ASP A 63 -1.57 -1.48 -9.99
N ILE A 64 -0.25 -1.28 -10.09
CA ILE A 64 0.73 -1.52 -9.01
C ILE A 64 1.43 -0.20 -8.62
N PRO A 65 1.53 0.13 -7.32
CA PRO A 65 0.99 -0.63 -6.19
C PRO A 65 -0.55 -0.57 -6.13
N THR A 66 -1.16 -1.68 -5.72
CA THR A 66 -2.62 -1.79 -5.55
C THR A 66 -3.03 -1.51 -4.11
N ILE A 67 -2.18 -1.86 -3.15
CA ILE A 67 -2.45 -1.65 -1.72
C ILE A 67 -1.33 -0.81 -1.11
N ILE A 68 -1.70 0.20 -0.34
CA ILE A 68 -0.78 0.96 0.51
C ILE A 68 -1.12 0.72 1.98
N THR A 69 -0.11 0.42 2.81
CA THR A 69 -0.23 0.49 4.27
C THR A 69 0.42 1.77 4.80
N SER A 70 -0.26 2.46 5.73
CA SER A 70 0.25 3.69 6.36
C SER A 70 -0.14 3.75 7.84
N SER A 71 0.63 4.46 8.67
CA SER A 71 0.48 4.47 10.13
C SER A 71 -0.26 5.66 10.72
N GLN A 72 -0.54 6.68 9.91
CA GLN A 72 -1.25 7.90 10.28
C GLN A 72 -1.59 8.65 9.00
N MET A 73 -2.62 9.49 9.07
CA MET A 73 -3.20 10.24 7.95
C MET A 73 -2.09 10.79 7.05
N LEU A 74 -2.06 10.36 5.78
CA LEU A 74 -1.26 10.98 4.72
C LEU A 74 -1.69 12.45 4.73
N THR A 75 -0.87 13.29 5.37
CA THR A 75 -1.24 14.66 5.73
C THR A 75 -1.80 15.35 4.49
N THR A 76 -2.98 15.93 4.67
CA THR A 76 -3.71 16.72 3.68
C THR A 76 -2.73 17.58 2.90
N GLY A 77 -2.56 17.28 1.62
CA GLY A 77 -1.79 18.14 0.71
C GLY A 77 -2.29 19.59 0.76
#